data_AF-A0A7X3NRU9-F1
#
_entry.id   AF-A0A7X3NRU9-F1
#
_cell.length_a   1.000
_cell.length_b   1.000
_cell.length_c   1.000
_cell.angle_alpha   90.00
_cell.angle_beta   90.00
_cell.angle_gamma   90.00
#
_symmetry.space_group_name_H-M   'P 1'
#
loop_
_entity.id
_entity.type
_entity.pdbx_description
1 polymer ?
#
loop_
_entity_poly.entity_id
_entity_poly.type
_entity_poly.pdbx_seq_one_letter_code
_entity_poly.pdbx_strand_id
1 'polypeptide(L)'
;MSKILGELITLLEPDKRLGADNELRLRLPYSPAHRFSVPPNLHILGTMNTADRSIALMDVALRRRFKFEELMPDAKVLGEKLEEKLQDDPLVGLVVDLFNTLNKRIRFLYDRDHQLGHSYFLNVNGLEDLRLVFVDRVIPLLQEYFYGDWHKICAVLGCPYSEDGQKESDNDYPIVEANKFGEEDTLGFDHDEYEDRVDFEVSPDFLGDKMTDEDLASTFLGVLQIEVEKFEARLAKLTSNGSLSDKKEEDEKDPEDNQ
;
A
#
# COMPACT_ATOMS: atom_id res chain seq x y z
N MET A 1 -12.23 15.25 19.40
CA MET A 1 -13.66 15.23 19.01
C MET A 1 -14.64 15.65 20.12
N SER A 2 -14.42 15.30 21.39
CA SER A 2 -15.31 15.72 22.51
C SER A 2 -15.49 17.24 22.61
N LYS A 3 -14.46 18.03 22.28
CA LYS A 3 -14.51 19.50 22.18
C LYS A 3 -15.36 20.02 21.01
N ILE A 4 -15.58 19.22 19.97
CA ILE A 4 -16.33 19.61 18.76
C ILE A 4 -17.81 19.28 18.94
N LEU A 5 -18.12 18.08 19.42
CA LEU A 5 -19.50 17.63 19.58
C LEU A 5 -20.11 18.02 20.92
N GLY A 6 -19.30 18.26 21.96
CA GLY A 6 -19.78 18.72 23.27
C GLY A 6 -20.99 17.93 23.76
N GLU A 7 -22.08 18.63 24.07
CA GLU A 7 -23.34 18.02 24.52
C GLU A 7 -24.16 17.38 23.39
N LEU A 8 -23.89 17.72 22.13
CA LEU A 8 -24.58 17.17 20.95
C LEU A 8 -24.30 15.69 20.75
N ILE A 9 -23.22 15.15 21.33
CA ILE A 9 -22.89 13.73 21.25
C ILE A 9 -24.04 12.85 21.74
N THR A 10 -24.80 13.31 22.75
CA THR A 10 -25.95 12.57 23.31
C THR A 10 -27.13 12.55 22.35
N LEU A 11 -27.31 13.60 21.55
CA LEU A 11 -28.40 13.73 20.57
C LEU A 11 -28.19 12.88 19.32
N LEU A 12 -26.99 12.29 19.15
CA LEU A 12 -26.72 11.40 18.03
C LEU A 12 -27.37 10.02 18.18
N GLU A 13 -27.68 9.61 19.41
CA GLU A 13 -28.34 8.35 19.72
C GLU A 13 -29.73 8.30 19.06
N PRO A 14 -30.07 7.23 18.30
CA PRO A 14 -31.31 7.17 17.53
C PRO A 14 -32.58 7.42 18.35
N ASP A 15 -32.63 6.93 19.60
CA ASP A 15 -33.78 7.05 20.50
C ASP A 15 -33.95 8.46 21.10
N LYS A 16 -32.93 9.33 20.99
CA LYS A 16 -32.93 10.69 21.55
C LYS A 16 -33.17 11.79 20.52
N ARG A 17 -33.36 11.40 19.25
CA ARG A 17 -33.64 12.32 18.14
C ARG A 17 -35.07 12.86 18.19
N LEU A 18 -35.30 13.93 17.44
CA LEU A 18 -36.63 14.55 17.30
C LEU A 18 -37.67 13.51 16.84
N GLY A 19 -38.74 13.33 17.61
CA GLY A 19 -39.82 12.38 17.32
C GLY A 19 -39.56 10.93 17.76
N ALA A 20 -38.48 10.64 18.47
CA ALA A 20 -38.18 9.31 19.02
C ALA A 20 -38.67 9.13 20.47
N ASP A 21 -38.71 7.89 20.96
CA ASP A 21 -39.27 7.52 22.28
C ASP A 21 -38.66 8.30 23.45
N ASN A 22 -37.35 8.58 23.40
CA ASN A 22 -36.61 9.33 24.41
C ASN A 22 -36.14 10.70 23.88
N GLU A 23 -36.94 11.37 23.04
CA GLU A 23 -36.60 12.67 22.44
C GLU A 23 -35.97 13.63 23.44
N LEU A 24 -34.77 14.12 23.10
CA LEU A 24 -34.04 15.07 23.91
C LEU A 24 -33.85 16.40 23.15
N ARG A 25 -34.02 17.52 23.87
CA ARG A 25 -33.71 18.86 23.37
C ARG A 25 -32.80 19.59 24.33
N LEU A 26 -31.67 20.07 23.82
CA LEU A 26 -30.65 20.75 24.62
C LEU A 26 -30.71 22.27 24.43
N ARG A 27 -30.20 23.02 25.42
CA ARG A 27 -29.92 24.46 25.29
C ARG A 27 -28.49 24.62 24.79
N LEU A 28 -28.30 25.31 23.68
CA LEU A 28 -26.95 25.58 23.19
C LEU A 28 -26.30 26.70 24.01
N PRO A 29 -25.00 26.61 24.36
CA PRO A 29 -24.31 27.63 25.16
C PRO A 29 -24.37 29.03 24.56
N TYR A 30 -24.29 29.12 23.23
CA TYR A 30 -24.27 30.38 22.47
C TYR A 30 -25.66 30.86 22.04
N SER A 31 -26.73 30.09 22.31
CA SER A 31 -28.10 30.45 21.93
C SER A 31 -29.10 29.88 22.94
N PRO A 32 -29.03 30.32 24.21
CA PRO A 32 -29.81 29.73 25.31
C PRO A 32 -31.33 29.91 25.18
N ALA A 33 -31.76 30.86 24.33
CA ALA A 33 -33.16 31.11 24.00
C ALA A 33 -33.79 30.00 23.13
N HIS A 34 -32.97 29.23 22.40
CA HIS A 34 -33.45 28.19 21.49
C HIS A 34 -33.11 26.79 22.00
N ARG A 35 -34.05 25.86 21.82
CA ARG A 35 -33.83 24.43 22.05
C ARG A 35 -33.41 23.77 20.74
N PHE A 36 -32.37 22.96 20.80
CA PHE A 36 -31.84 22.22 19.66
C PHE A 36 -32.04 20.72 19.83
N SER A 37 -32.39 20.03 18.75
CA SER A 37 -32.44 18.57 18.65
C SER A 37 -32.00 18.13 17.26
N VAL A 38 -31.55 16.87 17.14
CA VAL A 38 -31.12 16.28 15.87
C VAL A 38 -32.33 15.60 15.21
N PRO A 39 -32.65 15.91 13.94
CA PRO A 39 -33.77 15.29 13.27
C PRO A 39 -33.44 13.86 12.81
N PRO A 40 -34.45 12.99 12.63
CA PRO A 40 -34.22 11.58 12.30
C PRO A 40 -33.65 11.37 10.89
N ASN A 41 -33.87 12.32 9.97
CA ASN A 41 -33.37 12.27 8.60
C ASN A 41 -31.90 12.71 8.44
N LEU A 42 -31.19 13.06 9.52
CA LEU A 42 -29.76 13.37 9.48
C LEU A 42 -28.93 12.10 9.71
N HIS A 43 -28.20 11.66 8.69
CA HIS A 43 -27.22 10.59 8.79
C HIS A 43 -25.80 11.16 8.87
N ILE A 44 -24.98 10.60 9.76
CA ILE A 44 -23.57 10.99 9.90
C ILE A 44 -22.73 9.78 9.51
N LEU A 45 -21.97 9.94 8.43
CA LEU A 45 -21.01 8.97 7.93
C LEU A 45 -19.63 9.54 8.20
N GLY A 46 -18.82 8.81 8.97
CA GLY A 46 -17.44 9.17 9.26
C GLY A 46 -16.50 8.13 8.69
N THR A 47 -15.42 8.58 8.06
CA THR A 47 -14.30 7.71 7.70
C THR A 47 -13.20 7.87 8.74
N MET A 48 -12.50 6.78 9.02
CA MET A 48 -11.40 6.76 9.98
C MET A 48 -10.24 5.97 9.39
N ASN A 49 -9.06 6.57 9.40
CA ASN A 49 -7.84 5.82 9.14
C ASN A 49 -7.45 5.08 10.43
N THR A 50 -7.42 3.74 10.38
CA THR A 50 -7.09 2.88 11.52
C THR A 50 -5.59 2.79 11.79
N ALA A 51 -4.74 3.07 10.80
CA ALA A 51 -3.28 3.10 10.96
C ALA A 51 -2.84 4.28 11.84
N ASP A 52 -3.60 5.37 11.86
CA ASP A 52 -3.27 6.56 12.65
C ASP A 52 -3.61 6.37 14.14
N ARG A 53 -2.58 5.99 14.91
CA ARG A 53 -2.68 5.81 16.36
C ARG A 53 -2.98 7.09 17.13
N SER A 54 -2.80 8.28 16.54
CA SER A 54 -3.19 9.55 17.19
C SER A 54 -4.70 9.69 17.36
N ILE A 55 -5.47 8.94 16.56
CA ILE A 55 -6.94 8.92 16.57
C ILE A 55 -7.49 7.71 17.35
N ALA A 56 -6.65 6.71 17.65
CA ALA A 56 -7.03 5.47 18.34
C ALA A 56 -7.62 5.68 19.75
N LEU A 57 -7.27 6.81 20.40
CA LEU A 57 -7.91 7.33 21.61
C LEU A 57 -9.26 8.01 21.31
N MET A 58 -10.03 7.51 20.35
CA MET A 58 -11.43 7.85 20.21
C MET A 58 -12.14 7.57 21.54
N ASP A 59 -12.74 8.61 22.09
CA ASP A 59 -13.52 8.55 23.33
C ASP A 59 -14.50 7.35 23.27
N VAL A 60 -14.49 6.51 24.30
CA VAL A 60 -15.43 5.39 24.49
C VAL A 60 -16.88 5.83 24.28
N ALA A 61 -17.18 7.10 24.57
CA ALA A 61 -18.46 7.74 24.32
C ALA A 61 -18.88 7.77 22.84
N LEU A 62 -17.94 7.95 21.90
CA LEU A 62 -18.21 7.91 20.46
C LEU A 62 -18.39 6.48 19.98
N ARG A 63 -17.55 5.55 20.47
CA ARG A 63 -17.66 4.13 20.10
C ARG A 63 -19.04 3.54 20.41
N ARG A 64 -19.70 4.02 21.47
CA ARG A 64 -21.06 3.60 21.85
C ARG A 64 -22.19 4.15 20.96
N ARG A 65 -21.92 5.16 20.13
CA ARG A 65 -22.96 5.94 19.42
C ARG A 65 -22.88 5.85 17.90
N PHE A 66 -21.81 5.27 17.40
CA PHE A 66 -21.63 4.98 15.99
C PHE A 66 -21.59 3.46 15.78
N LYS A 67 -22.16 3.00 14.67
CA LYS A 67 -21.87 1.66 14.15
C LYS A 67 -20.54 1.74 13.41
N PHE A 68 -19.58 0.92 13.82
CA PHE A 68 -18.29 0.82 13.13
C PHE A 68 -18.36 -0.33 12.14
N GLU A 69 -18.00 -0.03 10.90
CA GLU A 69 -17.91 -0.99 9.82
C GLU A 69 -16.48 -0.90 9.27
N GLU A 70 -15.69 -1.94 9.49
CA GLU A 70 -14.29 -1.98 9.06
C GLU A 70 -14.24 -2.28 7.57
N LEU A 71 -13.56 -1.42 6.81
CA LEU A 71 -13.28 -1.64 5.38
C LEU A 71 -11.81 -2.04 5.23
N MET A 72 -11.55 -3.35 5.31
CA MET A 72 -10.20 -3.90 5.14
C MET A 72 -9.78 -3.88 3.66
N PRO A 73 -8.47 -3.84 3.37
CA PRO A 73 -8.00 -3.97 1.99
C PRO A 73 -8.45 -5.31 1.38
N ASP A 74 -9.14 -5.25 0.25
CA ASP A 74 -9.75 -6.41 -0.40
C ASP A 74 -9.09 -6.71 -1.76
N ALA A 75 -8.46 -7.89 -1.85
CA ALA A 75 -7.83 -8.37 -3.07
C ALA A 75 -8.84 -8.75 -4.16
N LYS A 76 -10.08 -9.10 -3.79
CA LYS A 76 -11.14 -9.41 -4.77
C LYS A 76 -11.56 -8.17 -5.52
N VAL A 77 -11.80 -7.08 -4.79
CA VAL A 77 -12.13 -5.77 -5.39
C VAL A 77 -11.01 -5.30 -6.31
N LEU A 78 -9.75 -5.50 -5.90
CA LEU A 78 -8.59 -5.20 -6.73
C LEU A 78 -8.58 -6.03 -8.02
N GLY A 79 -8.73 -7.35 -7.91
CA GLY A 79 -8.78 -8.27 -9.04
C GLY A 79 -9.89 -7.91 -10.02
N GLU A 80 -11.14 -7.79 -9.55
CA GLU A 80 -12.30 -7.44 -10.38
C GLU A 80 -12.10 -6.12 -11.14
N LYS A 81 -11.57 -5.09 -10.48
CA LYS A 81 -11.33 -3.78 -11.11
C LYS A 81 -10.21 -3.80 -12.13
N LEU A 82 -9.16 -4.58 -11.90
CA LEU A 82 -8.08 -4.75 -12.86
C LEU A 82 -8.49 -5.64 -14.04
N GLU A 83 -9.30 -6.68 -13.82
CA GLU A 83 -9.87 -7.52 -14.89
C GLU A 83 -10.77 -6.72 -15.82
N GLU A 84 -11.64 -5.85 -15.27
CA GLU A 84 -12.46 -4.91 -16.06
C GLU A 84 -11.62 -4.03 -16.99
N LYS A 85 -10.38 -3.71 -16.59
CA LYS A 85 -9.50 -2.77 -17.28
C LYS A 85 -8.56 -3.45 -18.27
N LEU A 86 -7.95 -4.56 -17.87
CA LEU A 86 -6.85 -5.21 -18.58
C LEU A 86 -7.27 -6.48 -19.34
N GLN A 87 -8.49 -6.99 -19.13
CA GLN A 87 -9.09 -8.09 -19.91
C GLN A 87 -8.22 -9.36 -19.99
N ASP A 88 -8.21 -10.17 -18.92
CA ASP A 88 -7.45 -11.43 -18.82
C ASP A 88 -5.91 -11.28 -18.91
N ASP A 89 -5.37 -10.09 -18.69
CA ASP A 89 -3.93 -9.87 -18.66
C ASP A 89 -3.25 -10.61 -17.48
N PRO A 90 -2.15 -11.37 -17.71
CA PRO A 90 -1.41 -12.03 -16.64
C PRO A 90 -0.90 -11.09 -15.54
N LEU A 91 -0.75 -9.78 -15.83
CA LEU A 91 -0.40 -8.74 -14.87
C LEU A 91 -1.41 -8.68 -13.71
N VAL A 92 -2.70 -8.88 -13.98
CA VAL A 92 -3.74 -8.88 -12.93
C VAL A 92 -3.41 -9.89 -11.83
N GLY A 93 -3.09 -11.12 -12.22
CA GLY A 93 -2.72 -12.19 -11.30
C GLY A 93 -1.46 -11.86 -10.51
N LEU A 94 -0.46 -11.27 -11.17
CA LEU A 94 0.78 -10.82 -10.52
C LEU A 94 0.50 -9.76 -9.45
N VAL A 95 -0.26 -8.71 -9.79
CA VAL A 95 -0.58 -7.62 -8.86
C VAL A 95 -1.38 -8.12 -7.65
N VAL A 96 -2.38 -8.98 -7.87
CA VAL A 96 -3.19 -9.56 -6.79
C VAL A 96 -2.34 -10.45 -5.87
N ASP A 97 -1.45 -11.27 -6.43
CA ASP A 97 -0.57 -12.14 -5.64
C ASP A 97 0.45 -11.32 -4.82
N LEU A 98 1.03 -10.28 -5.41
CA LEU A 98 1.92 -9.34 -4.71
C LEU A 98 1.18 -8.65 -3.57
N PHE A 99 0.01 -8.08 -3.86
CA PHE A 99 -0.81 -7.39 -2.87
C PHE A 99 -1.13 -8.28 -1.66
N ASN A 100 -1.52 -9.54 -1.90
CA ASN A 100 -1.78 -10.51 -0.84
C ASN A 100 -0.51 -10.87 -0.06
N THR A 101 0.60 -11.08 -0.76
CA THR A 101 1.89 -11.47 -0.16
C THR A 101 2.43 -10.36 0.74
N LEU A 102 2.48 -9.12 0.23
CA LEU A 102 2.90 -7.95 0.99
C LEU A 102 2.02 -7.75 2.23
N ASN A 103 0.69 -7.77 2.06
CA ASN A 103 -0.23 -7.60 3.19
C ASN A 103 -0.13 -8.70 4.23
N LYS A 104 0.12 -9.95 3.83
CA LYS A 104 0.35 -11.06 4.76
C LYS A 104 1.63 -10.85 5.56
N ARG A 105 2.72 -10.42 4.91
CA ARG A 105 4.01 -10.16 5.55
C ARG A 105 3.95 -8.94 6.48
N ILE A 106 3.35 -7.83 6.04
CA ILE A 106 3.14 -6.63 6.86
C ILE A 106 2.30 -6.96 8.11
N ARG A 107 1.21 -7.71 7.94
CA ARG A 107 0.37 -8.11 9.07
C ARG A 107 1.09 -8.97 10.10
N PHE A 108 2.04 -9.79 9.65
CA PHE A 108 2.86 -10.62 10.53
C PHE A 108 3.93 -9.80 11.26
N LEU A 109 4.62 -8.89 10.56
CA LEU A 109 5.75 -8.12 11.09
C LEU A 109 5.33 -6.84 11.84
N TYR A 110 4.14 -6.32 11.56
CA TYR A 110 3.65 -5.07 12.11
C TYR A 110 2.29 -5.25 12.81
N ASP A 111 1.17 -5.01 12.12
CA ASP A 111 -0.17 -5.30 12.61
C ASP A 111 -1.19 -5.34 11.45
N ARG A 112 -2.45 -5.65 11.79
CA ARG A 112 -3.56 -5.74 10.82
C ARG A 112 -3.94 -4.38 10.22
N ASP A 113 -3.80 -3.30 10.97
CA ASP A 113 -4.37 -2.00 10.61
C ASP A 113 -3.44 -1.19 9.68
N HIS A 114 -2.21 -1.67 9.45
CA HIS A 114 -1.20 -1.11 8.54
C HIS A 114 -1.08 -1.87 7.22
N GLN A 115 -2.08 -2.68 6.86
CA GLN A 115 -2.12 -3.31 5.55
C GLN A 115 -2.23 -2.24 4.43
N LEU A 116 -1.57 -2.50 3.30
CA LEU A 116 -1.64 -1.70 2.08
C LEU A 116 -3.08 -1.68 1.53
N GLY A 117 -3.59 -0.48 1.24
CA GLY A 117 -4.86 -0.30 0.55
C GLY A 117 -4.79 -0.71 -0.92
N HIS A 118 -5.84 -1.35 -1.43
CA HIS A 118 -5.93 -1.75 -2.85
C HIS A 118 -5.93 -0.54 -3.80
N SER A 119 -6.29 0.65 -3.31
CA SER A 119 -6.29 1.89 -4.10
C SER A 119 -4.95 2.24 -4.73
N TYR A 120 -3.82 1.84 -4.13
CA TYR A 120 -2.49 2.07 -4.71
C TYR A 120 -2.29 1.34 -6.04
N PHE A 121 -2.98 0.20 -6.22
CA PHE A 121 -2.77 -0.70 -7.35
C PHE A 121 -3.85 -0.58 -8.43
N LEU A 122 -4.95 0.15 -8.18
CA LEU A 122 -6.09 0.25 -9.12
C LEU A 122 -5.74 0.87 -10.48
N ASN A 123 -4.68 1.68 -10.54
CA ASN A 123 -4.31 2.41 -11.74
C ASN A 123 -3.16 1.76 -12.53
N VAL A 124 -2.65 0.61 -12.09
CA VAL A 124 -1.55 -0.11 -12.76
C VAL A 124 -2.03 -0.62 -14.12
N ASN A 125 -1.33 -0.24 -15.20
CA ASN A 125 -1.58 -0.71 -16.57
C ASN A 125 -0.46 -1.55 -17.16
N GLY A 126 0.72 -1.50 -16.53
CA GLY A 126 1.92 -2.19 -16.97
C GLY A 126 2.87 -2.45 -15.81
N LEU A 127 3.98 -3.13 -16.10
CA LEU A 127 5.02 -3.40 -15.10
C LEU A 127 5.71 -2.12 -14.63
N GLU A 128 5.85 -1.13 -15.51
CA GLU A 128 6.43 0.16 -15.17
C GLU A 128 5.53 0.95 -14.19
N ASP A 129 4.22 0.99 -14.42
CA ASP A 129 3.27 1.58 -13.47
C ASP A 129 3.36 0.89 -12.11
N LEU A 130 3.53 -0.44 -12.10
CA LEU A 130 3.69 -1.22 -10.87
C LEU A 130 5.00 -0.87 -10.15
N ARG A 131 6.10 -0.70 -10.89
CA ARG A 131 7.40 -0.24 -10.36
C ARG A 131 7.26 1.13 -9.70
N LEU A 132 6.61 2.09 -10.37
CA LEU A 132 6.35 3.42 -9.82
C LEU A 132 5.50 3.35 -8.54
N VAL A 133 4.48 2.49 -8.49
CA VAL A 133 3.71 2.26 -7.25
C VAL A 133 4.63 1.79 -6.12
N PHE A 134 5.59 0.90 -6.39
CA PHE A 134 6.53 0.45 -5.38
C PHE A 134 7.47 1.58 -4.91
N VAL A 135 8.07 2.31 -5.84
CA VAL A 135 9.03 3.39 -5.57
C VAL A 135 8.37 4.56 -4.84
N ASP A 136 7.20 5.01 -5.30
CA ASP A 136 6.58 6.24 -4.80
C ASP A 136 5.68 6.01 -3.58
N ARG A 137 5.16 4.79 -3.41
CA ARG A 137 4.15 4.50 -2.38
C ARG A 137 4.57 3.38 -1.45
N VAL A 138 4.86 2.19 -1.97
CA VAL A 138 5.05 1.01 -1.11
C VAL A 138 6.32 1.14 -0.28
N ILE A 139 7.47 1.38 -0.89
CA ILE A 139 8.76 1.43 -0.19
C ILE A 139 8.80 2.57 0.84
N PRO A 140 8.40 3.83 0.51
CA PRO A 140 8.37 4.91 1.51
C PRO A 140 7.45 4.60 2.68
N LEU A 141 6.31 3.94 2.43
CA LEU A 141 5.37 3.55 3.49
C LEU A 141 5.96 2.47 4.40
N LEU A 142 6.67 1.48 3.83
CA LEU A 142 7.38 0.48 4.63
C LEU A 142 8.51 1.10 5.46
N GLN A 143 9.23 2.09 4.92
CA GLN A 143 10.23 2.86 5.67
C GLN A 143 9.60 3.58 6.87
N GLU A 144 8.42 4.18 6.69
CA GLU A 144 7.68 4.82 7.78
C GLU A 144 7.20 3.80 8.82
N TYR A 145 6.62 2.68 8.39
CA TYR A 145 6.09 1.65 9.29
C TYR A 145 7.19 1.01 10.13
N PHE A 146 8.31 0.68 9.51
CA PHE A 146 9.42 0.00 10.18
C PHE A 146 10.49 0.95 10.72
N TYR A 147 10.25 2.27 10.70
CA TYR A 147 11.20 3.29 11.18
C TYR A 147 12.61 3.15 10.57
N GLY A 148 12.67 2.79 9.29
CA GLY A 148 13.93 2.54 8.59
C GLY A 148 14.62 1.21 8.93
N ASP A 149 13.96 0.28 9.63
CA ASP A 149 14.46 -1.08 9.83
C ASP A 149 14.39 -1.87 8.51
N TRP A 150 15.48 -1.77 7.74
CA TRP A 150 15.60 -2.37 6.43
C TRP A 150 15.56 -3.89 6.43
N HIS A 151 15.89 -4.55 7.54
CA HIS A 151 15.75 -6.01 7.61
C HIS A 151 14.28 -6.43 7.50
N LYS A 152 13.37 -5.72 8.18
CA LYS A 152 11.93 -5.96 8.05
C LYS A 152 11.39 -5.56 6.67
N ILE A 153 11.89 -4.46 6.10
CA ILE A 153 11.51 -4.03 4.75
C ILE A 153 11.92 -5.11 3.73
N CYS A 154 13.15 -5.61 3.83
CA CYS A 154 13.66 -6.72 3.03
C CYS A 154 12.82 -7.99 3.19
N ALA A 155 12.44 -8.33 4.42
CA ALA A 155 11.57 -9.48 4.67
C ALA A 155 10.19 -9.33 4.02
N VAL A 156 9.62 -8.11 3.98
CA VAL A 156 8.35 -7.84 3.27
C VAL A 156 8.53 -7.96 1.75
N LEU A 157 9.60 -7.40 1.20
CA LEU A 157 9.89 -7.39 -0.23
C LEU A 157 10.50 -8.70 -0.76
N GLY A 158 10.81 -9.66 0.12
CA GLY A 158 11.37 -10.95 -0.28
C GLY A 158 12.80 -10.83 -0.80
N CYS A 159 13.59 -9.93 -0.22
CA CYS A 159 14.96 -9.69 -0.65
C CYS A 159 15.85 -10.93 -0.51
N PRO A 160 16.85 -11.10 -1.40
CA PRO A 160 17.71 -12.27 -1.42
C PRO A 160 18.86 -12.21 -0.42
N TYR A 161 18.82 -11.31 0.58
CA TYR A 161 19.96 -11.03 1.46
C TYR A 161 19.66 -11.43 2.91
N SER A 162 20.68 -11.98 3.59
CA SER A 162 20.67 -12.21 5.03
C SER A 162 20.80 -10.91 5.84
N GLU A 163 20.67 -10.98 7.17
CA GLU A 163 20.96 -9.86 8.08
C GLU A 163 22.37 -9.30 7.88
N ASP A 164 23.33 -10.17 7.59
CA ASP A 164 24.73 -9.81 7.32
C ASP A 164 24.97 -9.38 5.87
N GLY A 165 23.93 -9.14 5.07
CA GLY A 165 24.05 -8.74 3.67
C GLY A 165 24.65 -9.80 2.75
N GLN A 166 24.60 -11.09 3.13
CA GLN A 166 25.03 -12.17 2.24
C GLN A 166 23.88 -12.56 1.31
N LYS A 167 24.16 -12.72 0.01
CA LYS A 167 23.16 -13.16 -0.97
C LYS A 167 22.85 -14.65 -0.74
N GLU A 168 21.64 -14.96 -0.31
CA GLU A 168 21.15 -16.32 -0.02
C GLU A 168 20.39 -16.95 -1.19
N SER A 169 19.99 -16.17 -2.20
CA SER A 169 19.29 -16.68 -3.37
C SER A 169 19.74 -15.99 -4.65
N ASP A 170 19.64 -16.69 -5.77
CA ASP A 170 20.02 -16.22 -7.12
C ASP A 170 19.00 -15.25 -7.73
N ASN A 171 18.35 -14.41 -6.91
CA ASN A 171 17.55 -13.31 -7.48
C ASN A 171 18.53 -12.30 -8.12
N ASP A 172 18.53 -12.24 -9.45
CA ASP A 172 19.42 -11.38 -10.22
C ASP A 172 19.00 -9.90 -10.16
N TYR A 173 17.74 -9.62 -9.83
CA TYR A 173 17.19 -8.26 -9.80
C TYR A 173 16.41 -8.02 -8.50
N PRO A 174 17.09 -7.75 -7.39
CA PRO A 174 16.42 -7.43 -6.14
C PRO A 174 15.91 -5.98 -6.12
N ILE A 175 14.78 -5.75 -5.46
CA ILE A 175 14.25 -4.39 -5.23
C ILE A 175 15.17 -3.59 -4.28
N VAL A 176 15.76 -4.26 -3.30
CA VAL A 176 16.68 -3.66 -2.30
C VAL A 176 17.99 -4.41 -2.35
N GLU A 177 19.09 -3.69 -2.44
CA GLU A 177 20.47 -4.20 -2.46
C GLU A 177 21.15 -3.98 -1.10
N ALA A 178 22.03 -4.92 -0.74
CA ALA A 178 22.85 -4.82 0.46
C ALA A 178 24.27 -4.35 0.08
N ASN A 179 24.68 -3.21 0.61
CA ASN A 179 26.00 -2.64 0.42
C ASN A 179 26.82 -2.82 1.70
N LYS A 180 27.94 -3.53 1.57
CA LYS A 180 28.92 -3.66 2.66
C LYS A 180 29.99 -2.60 2.48
N PHE A 181 30.27 -1.85 3.53
CA PHE A 181 31.43 -0.98 3.56
C PHE A 181 32.27 -1.31 4.79
N GLY A 182 33.54 -1.61 4.51
CA GLY A 182 34.53 -1.91 5.52
C GLY A 182 34.99 -0.64 6.21
N GLU A 183 35.39 -0.77 7.47
CA GLU A 183 35.88 0.37 8.24
C GLU A 183 37.10 1.01 7.55
N GLU A 184 38.08 0.20 7.18
CA GLU A 184 39.33 0.66 6.55
C GLU A 184 39.07 1.35 5.22
N ASP A 185 38.16 0.82 4.40
CA ASP A 185 37.78 1.40 3.11
C ASP A 185 37.03 2.74 3.26
N THR A 186 36.31 2.92 4.37
CA THR A 186 35.45 4.09 4.60
C THR A 186 36.20 5.21 5.34
N LEU A 187 36.92 4.86 6.40
CA LEU A 187 37.61 5.81 7.28
C LEU A 187 39.08 6.00 6.88
N GLY A 188 39.65 5.09 6.10
CA GLY A 188 41.06 5.10 5.70
C GLY A 188 42.01 4.61 6.80
N PHE A 189 41.49 4.06 7.89
CA PHE A 189 42.22 3.46 8.99
C PHE A 189 41.35 2.42 9.71
N ASP A 190 42.01 1.51 10.42
CA ASP A 190 41.40 0.47 11.26
C ASP A 190 41.26 1.00 12.71
N HIS A 191 40.13 0.74 13.36
CA HIS A 191 39.84 1.20 14.72
C HIS A 191 39.03 0.16 15.50
N ASP A 192 39.55 -0.24 16.65
CA ASP A 192 38.96 -1.29 17.51
C ASP A 192 37.50 -1.05 17.98
N GLU A 193 36.94 0.15 17.80
CA GLU A 193 35.57 0.51 18.21
C GLU A 193 34.54 0.51 17.06
N TYR A 194 34.96 0.39 15.80
CA TYR A 194 34.06 0.36 14.67
C TYR A 194 34.05 -1.05 14.05
N GLU A 195 32.87 -1.49 13.64
CA GLU A 195 32.67 -2.75 12.93
C GLU A 195 32.20 -2.45 11.51
N ASP A 196 32.51 -3.36 10.58
CA ASP A 196 31.96 -3.35 9.23
C ASP A 196 30.44 -3.23 9.27
N ARG A 197 29.89 -2.41 8.36
CA ARG A 197 28.45 -2.18 8.31
C ARG A 197 27.88 -2.65 6.99
N VAL A 198 26.62 -3.09 7.09
CA VAL A 198 25.76 -3.38 5.97
C VAL A 198 24.68 -2.31 5.94
N ASP A 199 24.57 -1.60 4.83
CA ASP A 199 23.45 -0.71 4.56
C ASP A 199 22.59 -1.30 3.45
N PHE A 200 21.30 -1.03 3.53
CA PHE A 200 20.33 -1.52 2.57
C PHE A 200 19.70 -0.32 1.89
N GLU A 201 19.70 -0.32 0.57
CA GLU A 201 19.09 0.74 -0.24
C GLU A 201 18.29 0.14 -1.39
N VAL A 202 17.34 0.93 -1.91
CA VAL A 202 16.61 0.52 -3.11
C VAL A 202 17.60 0.45 -4.27
N SER A 203 17.57 -0.64 -5.02
CA SER A 203 18.45 -0.84 -6.17
C SER A 203 18.39 0.38 -7.11
N PRO A 204 19.54 0.95 -7.51
CA PRO A 204 19.57 2.05 -8.48
C PRO A 204 18.92 1.68 -9.82
N ASP A 205 18.98 0.41 -10.21
CA ASP A 205 18.35 -0.08 -11.44
C ASP A 205 16.83 -0.15 -11.28
N PHE A 206 16.33 -0.51 -10.10
CA PHE A 206 14.89 -0.47 -9.79
C PHE A 206 14.36 0.96 -9.59
N LEU A 207 15.17 1.90 -9.12
CA LEU A 207 14.81 3.32 -9.03
C LEU A 207 14.79 4.00 -10.41
N GLY A 208 15.73 3.64 -11.27
CA GLY A 208 15.83 4.15 -12.63
C GLY A 208 14.84 3.53 -13.60
N ASP A 209 14.89 4.00 -14.85
CA ASP A 209 14.12 3.50 -15.99
C ASP A 209 15.02 2.63 -16.89
N LYS A 210 15.78 1.74 -16.27
CA LYS A 210 16.80 0.93 -16.96
C LYS A 210 16.43 -0.55 -17.08
N MET A 211 15.46 -1.01 -16.28
CA MET A 211 15.00 -2.39 -16.29
C MET A 211 14.03 -2.61 -17.45
N THR A 212 14.18 -3.73 -18.14
CA THR A 212 13.22 -4.16 -19.15
C THR A 212 11.97 -4.76 -18.47
N ASP A 213 10.88 -4.92 -19.23
CA ASP A 213 9.68 -5.62 -18.73
C ASP A 213 9.99 -7.04 -18.24
N GLU A 214 10.97 -7.72 -18.86
CA GLU A 214 11.41 -9.04 -18.41
C GLU A 214 12.11 -8.97 -17.05
N ASP A 215 12.99 -7.98 -16.86
CA ASP A 215 13.68 -7.74 -15.59
C ASP A 215 12.68 -7.38 -14.48
N LEU A 216 11.70 -6.52 -14.77
CA LEU A 216 10.65 -6.14 -13.82
C LEU A 216 9.75 -7.33 -13.47
N ALA A 217 9.33 -8.12 -14.45
CA ALA A 217 8.54 -9.32 -14.21
C ALA A 217 9.31 -10.32 -13.34
N SER A 218 10.60 -10.54 -13.62
CA SER A 218 11.48 -11.40 -12.81
C SER A 218 11.60 -10.89 -11.37
N THR A 219 11.86 -9.59 -11.20
CA THR A 219 11.94 -8.90 -9.91
C THR A 219 10.69 -9.13 -9.07
N PHE A 220 9.51 -8.86 -9.64
CA PHE A 220 8.23 -9.01 -8.95
C PHE A 220 7.86 -10.47 -8.65
N LEU A 221 8.16 -11.40 -9.56
CA LEU A 221 7.97 -12.83 -9.29
C LEU A 221 8.91 -13.32 -8.17
N GLY A 222 10.12 -12.75 -8.08
CA GLY A 222 11.08 -13.01 -7.00
C GLY A 222 10.50 -12.68 -5.62
N VAL A 223 9.74 -11.58 -5.50
CA VAL A 223 9.04 -11.21 -4.25
C VAL A 223 8.12 -12.32 -3.76
N LEU A 224 7.48 -13.06 -4.67
CA LEU A 224 6.51 -14.11 -4.33
C LEU A 224 7.16 -15.40 -3.82
N GLN A 225 8.47 -15.61 -4.05
CA GLN A 225 9.22 -16.80 -3.63
C GLN A 225 8.52 -18.12 -4.03
N ILE A 226 8.08 -18.19 -5.30
CA ILE A 226 7.38 -19.34 -5.88
C ILE A 226 8.35 -20.42 -6.40
N GLU A 227 7.83 -21.64 -6.61
CA GLU A 227 8.59 -22.74 -7.21
C GLU A 227 9.07 -22.40 -8.63
N VAL A 228 10.28 -22.86 -8.98
CA VAL A 228 10.97 -22.55 -10.25
C VAL A 228 10.11 -22.87 -11.48
N GLU A 229 9.42 -24.01 -11.51
CA GLU A 229 8.55 -24.39 -12.64
C GLU A 229 7.39 -23.40 -12.85
N LYS A 230 6.82 -22.87 -11.75
CA LYS A 230 5.76 -21.86 -11.81
C LYS A 230 6.31 -20.49 -12.17
N PHE A 231 7.54 -20.20 -11.76
CA PHE A 231 8.25 -18.96 -12.07
C PHE A 231 8.45 -18.81 -13.58
N GLU A 232 9.10 -19.78 -14.23
CA GLU A 232 9.37 -19.72 -15.68
C GLU A 232 8.07 -19.65 -16.50
N ALA A 233 7.06 -20.45 -16.13
CA ALA A 233 5.77 -20.46 -16.81
C ALA A 233 5.00 -19.13 -16.69
N ARG A 234 5.18 -18.39 -15.58
CA ARG A 234 4.56 -17.07 -15.38
C ARG A 234 5.35 -15.97 -16.06
N LEU A 235 6.69 -16.01 -15.98
CA LEU A 235 7.56 -15.06 -16.65
C LEU A 235 7.28 -15.05 -18.16
N ALA A 236 7.24 -16.23 -18.78
CA ALA A 236 6.93 -16.36 -20.21
C ALA A 236 5.56 -15.76 -20.60
N LYS A 237 4.54 -15.86 -19.73
CA LYS A 237 3.22 -15.26 -19.99
C LYS A 237 3.26 -13.74 -19.94
N LEU A 238 3.94 -13.19 -18.93
CA LEU A 238 4.04 -11.74 -18.73
C LEU A 238 4.83 -11.08 -19.86
N THR A 239 5.92 -11.69 -20.32
CA THR A 239 6.75 -11.14 -21.40
C THR A 239 6.17 -11.35 -22.79
N SER A 240 5.37 -12.42 -23.00
CA SER A 240 4.76 -12.68 -24.31
C SER A 240 3.67 -11.68 -24.74
N ASN A 241 3.03 -11.00 -23.79
CA ASN A 241 1.96 -10.03 -24.07
C ASN A 241 2.49 -8.61 -24.40
N GLY A 242 3.71 -8.26 -23.99
CA GLY A 242 4.33 -6.95 -24.28
C GLY A 242 4.56 -6.68 -25.77
N SER A 243 4.49 -7.72 -26.62
CA SER A 243 4.60 -7.57 -28.08
C SER A 243 3.37 -6.93 -28.76
N LEU A 244 2.26 -6.70 -28.04
CA LEU A 244 1.01 -6.18 -28.60
C LEU A 244 0.76 -4.70 -28.32
N SER A 245 1.46 -4.08 -27.36
CA SER A 245 1.37 -2.63 -27.08
C SER A 245 2.12 -1.78 -28.11
N ASP A 246 3.21 -2.28 -28.70
CA ASP A 246 4.00 -1.55 -29.70
C ASP A 246 3.31 -1.42 -31.08
N LYS A 247 2.19 -2.11 -31.31
CA LYS A 247 1.45 -2.03 -32.58
C LYS A 247 0.30 -1.03 -32.59
N LYS A 248 -0.03 -0.39 -31.46
CA LYS A 248 -1.12 0.60 -31.42
C LYS A 248 -0.68 2.04 -31.66
N GLU A 249 0.63 2.33 -31.63
CA GLU A 249 1.14 3.68 -31.94
C GLU A 249 1.49 3.90 -33.42
N GLU A 250 1.47 2.87 -34.27
CA GLU A 250 1.75 3.03 -35.71
C GLU A 250 0.51 3.24 -36.61
N ASP A 251 -0.72 3.01 -36.11
CA ASP A 251 -1.95 3.12 -36.91
C ASP A 251 -2.69 4.48 -36.78
N GLU A 252 -2.16 5.45 -36.01
CA GLU A 252 -2.63 6.84 -35.97
C GLU A 252 -1.56 7.81 -36.54
N LYS A 253 -1.21 7.63 -37.82
CA LYS A 253 -0.64 8.71 -38.64
C LYS A 253 -1.47 8.91 -39.91
N ASP A 254 -2.14 10.06 -39.93
CA ASP A 254 -2.85 10.76 -41.01
C ASP A 254 -2.78 10.20 -42.45
N PRO A 255 -3.91 10.25 -43.17
CA PRO A 255 -3.91 10.62 -44.57
C PRO A 255 -4.47 12.04 -44.72
N GLU A 256 -3.60 13.05 -44.62
CA GLU A 256 -3.83 14.32 -45.32
C GLU A 256 -3.22 14.24 -46.73
N ASP A 257 -4.02 14.70 -47.69
CA ASP A 257 -3.67 15.18 -49.03
C ASP A 257 -3.01 14.22 -50.04
N ASN A 258 -3.82 13.75 -51.00
CA ASN A 258 -3.55 14.06 -52.41
C ASN A 258 -4.76 13.83 -53.34
N GLN A 259 -5.15 14.93 -54.00
CA GLN A 259 -5.96 15.10 -55.23
C GLN A 259 -7.48 15.12 -55.14
#